data_AF-A0A835HFJ9-F1
#
_entry.id   AF-A0A835HFJ9-F1
#
_cell.length_a   1.000
_cell.length_b   1.000
_cell.length_c   1.000
_cell.angle_alpha   90.00
_cell.angle_beta   90.00
_cell.angle_gamma   90.00
#
_symmetry.space_group_name_H-M   'P 1'
#
loop_
_entity.id
_entity.type
_entity.pdbx_description
1 polymer ?
#
loop_
_entity_poly.entity_id
_entity_poly.type
_entity_poly.pdbx_seq_one_letter_code
_entity_poly.pdbx_strand_id
1 'polypeptide(L)'
;MQEILKSCKNRVVLFDNKARDENKKDEQLKEVLSLINKVIAENGGKPYTDEFFEKLKAVIECILGLSSFVEGVVGSLNLKIPLFERK
;
A
#
# COMPACT_ATOMS: atom_id res chain seq x y z
N MET A 1 25.64 5.82 -14.53
CA MET A 1 24.39 6.63 -14.50
C MET A 1 23.45 6.28 -15.65
N GLN A 2 23.91 6.28 -16.91
CA GLN A 2 23.04 5.96 -18.07
C GLN A 2 22.35 4.59 -17.99
N GLU A 3 23.02 3.57 -17.46
CA GLU A 3 22.44 2.22 -17.31
C GLU A 3 21.23 2.19 -16.36
N ILE A 4 21.30 2.94 -15.26
CA ILE A 4 20.20 3.06 -14.29
C ILE A 4 19.01 3.80 -14.92
N LEU A 5 19.27 4.86 -15.69
CA LEU A 5 18.20 5.57 -16.40
C LEU A 5 17.50 4.65 -17.41
N LYS A 6 18.28 3.83 -18.14
CA LYS A 6 17.74 2.82 -19.05
C LYS A 6 16.92 1.76 -18.32
N SER A 7 17.40 1.20 -17.20
CA SER A 7 16.64 0.19 -16.42
C SER A 7 15.35 0.77 -15.83
N CYS A 8 15.36 2.06 -15.47
CA CYS A 8 14.19 2.80 -15.04
C CYS A 8 13.28 3.28 -16.20
N LYS A 9 13.57 2.90 -17.46
CA LYS A 9 12.85 3.33 -18.67
C LYS A 9 12.75 4.85 -18.81
N ASN A 10 13.79 5.57 -18.40
CA ASN A 10 13.85 7.04 -18.35
C ASN A 10 12.69 7.68 -17.56
N ARG A 11 12.12 6.98 -16.57
CA ARG A 11 11.20 7.57 -15.59
C ARG A 11 12.01 8.40 -14.61
N VAL A 12 12.16 9.68 -14.90
CA VAL A 12 12.97 10.64 -14.12
C VAL A 12 12.20 11.95 -13.99
N VAL A 13 12.35 12.60 -12.83
CA VAL A 13 11.80 13.93 -12.54
C VAL A 13 12.84 14.73 -11.78
N LEU A 14 12.88 16.04 -12.00
CA LEU A 14 13.71 16.96 -11.23
C LEU A 14 12.83 17.72 -10.24
N PHE A 15 13.17 17.62 -8.95
CA PHE A 15 12.40 18.25 -7.88
C PHE A 15 13.21 19.34 -7.19
N ASP A 16 12.67 20.56 -7.15
CA ASP A 16 13.23 21.69 -6.42
C ASP A 16 12.55 21.83 -5.06
N ASN A 17 13.10 21.18 -4.05
CA ASN A 17 12.59 21.21 -2.69
C ASN A 17 12.66 22.60 -2.03
N LYS A 18 13.29 23.60 -2.66
CA LYS A 18 13.36 24.98 -2.16
C LYS A 18 12.39 25.91 -2.87
N ALA A 19 11.64 25.43 -3.86
CA ALA A 19 10.62 26.22 -4.54
C ALA A 19 9.60 26.74 -3.53
N ARG A 20 9.43 28.07 -3.49
CA ARG A 20 8.43 28.74 -2.64
C ARG A 20 7.15 29.09 -3.40
N ASP A 21 7.24 29.15 -4.72
CA ASP A 21 6.13 29.40 -5.62
C ASP A 21 5.23 28.17 -5.68
N GLU A 22 3.97 28.33 -5.26
CA GLU A 22 2.99 27.25 -5.22
C GLU A 22 2.69 26.68 -6.62
N ASN A 23 2.69 27.51 -7.67
CA ASN A 23 2.45 27.03 -9.03
C ASN A 23 3.59 26.10 -9.47
N LYS A 24 4.84 26.43 -9.13
CA LYS A 24 5.99 25.56 -9.42
C LYS A 24 5.92 24.24 -8.66
N LYS A 25 5.50 24.27 -7.40
CA LYS A 25 5.28 23.03 -6.62
C LYS A 25 4.19 22.17 -7.25
N ASP A 26 3.09 22.77 -7.68
CA ASP A 26 1.98 22.07 -8.34
C ASP A 26 2.41 21.45 -9.67
N GLU A 27 3.19 22.17 -10.48
CA GLU A 27 3.76 21.64 -11.72
C GLU A 27 4.65 20.44 -11.45
N GLN A 28 5.55 20.52 -10.47
CA GLN A 28 6.44 19.42 -10.10
C GLN A 28 5.66 18.20 -9.58
N LEU A 29 4.61 18.43 -8.78
CA LEU A 29 3.74 17.35 -8.30
C LEU A 29 3.01 16.67 -9.46
N LYS A 30 2.51 17.43 -10.44
CA LYS A 30 1.85 16.89 -11.64
C LYS A 30 2.80 16.01 -12.45
N GLU A 31 4.07 16.37 -12.58
CA GLU A 31 5.06 15.53 -13.26
C GLU A 31 5.25 14.18 -12.55
N VAL A 32 5.37 14.19 -11.22
CA VAL A 32 5.47 12.96 -10.41
C VAL A 32 4.24 12.08 -10.59
N LEU A 33 3.04 12.65 -10.47
CA LEU A 33 1.79 11.90 -10.61
C LEU A 33 1.63 11.30 -12.01
N SER A 34 2.06 12.01 -13.05
CA SER A 34 2.09 11.49 -14.43
C SER A 34 2.97 10.24 -14.55
N LEU A 35 4.16 10.26 -13.96
CA LEU A 35 5.05 9.09 -13.94
C LEU A 35 4.46 7.93 -13.13
N ILE A 36 3.82 8.21 -11.99
CA ILE A 36 3.14 7.18 -11.18
C ILE A 36 2.02 6.52 -11.99
N ASN A 37 1.15 7.30 -12.63
CA ASN A 37 0.06 6.77 -13.44
C ASN A 37 0.58 5.91 -14.60
N LYS A 38 1.69 6.32 -15.22
CA LYS A 38 2.37 5.50 -16.24
C LYS A 38 2.85 4.16 -15.67
N VAL A 39 3.46 4.14 -14.48
CA VAL A 39 3.89 2.90 -13.82
C VAL A 39 2.71 1.99 -13.49
N ILE A 40 1.61 2.56 -12.98
CA ILE A 40 0.37 1.81 -12.69
C ILE A 40 -0.15 1.14 -13.95
N ALA A 41 -0.25 1.88 -15.06
CA ALA A 41 -0.71 1.35 -16.34
C ALA A 41 0.23 0.25 -16.88
N GLU A 42 1.55 0.48 -16.86
CA GLU A 42 2.56 -0.50 -17.29
C GLU A 42 2.51 -1.80 -16.46
N ASN A 43 2.16 -1.70 -15.18
CA ASN A 43 2.04 -2.85 -14.28
C ASN A 43 0.64 -3.51 -14.31
N GLY A 44 -0.26 -3.05 -15.18
CA GLY A 44 -1.63 -3.56 -15.25
C GLY A 44 -2.43 -3.31 -13.97
N GLY A 45 -2.16 -2.20 -13.29
CA GLY A 45 -2.79 -1.83 -12.01
C GLY A 45 -2.25 -2.56 -10.80
N LYS A 46 -1.29 -3.48 -10.97
CA LYS A 46 -0.76 -4.27 -9.86
C LYS A 46 0.39 -3.51 -9.17
N PRO A 47 0.33 -3.36 -7.84
CA PRO A 47 1.47 -2.83 -7.09
C PRO A 47 2.63 -3.83 -7.11
N TYR A 48 3.81 -3.37 -6.71
CA TYR A 48 4.92 -4.26 -6.42
C TYR A 48 4.52 -5.25 -5.31
N THR A 49 4.82 -6.53 -5.50
CA THR A 49 4.63 -7.60 -4.51
C THR A 49 5.87 -8.48 -4.48
N ASP A 50 6.11 -9.14 -3.35
CA ASP A 50 7.13 -10.15 -3.15
C ASP A 50 6.67 -11.19 -2.13
N GLU A 51 7.54 -12.15 -1.81
CA GLU A 51 7.23 -13.23 -0.87
C GLU A 51 6.79 -12.72 0.52
N PHE A 52 7.31 -11.56 0.96
CA PHE A 52 6.95 -10.99 2.25
C PHE A 52 5.51 -10.46 2.24
N PHE A 53 5.11 -9.77 1.17
CA PHE A 53 3.72 -9.31 1.01
C PHE A 53 2.73 -10.47 0.99
N GLU A 54 3.04 -11.55 0.27
CA GLU A 54 2.16 -12.74 0.22
C GLU A 54 2.05 -13.42 1.59
N LYS A 55 3.17 -13.55 2.34
CA LYS A 55 3.16 -14.07 3.70
C LYS A 55 2.32 -13.21 4.64
N LEU A 56 2.49 -11.88 4.57
CA LEU A 56 1.71 -10.96 5.38
C LEU A 56 0.22 -11.08 5.07
N LYS A 57 -0.15 -11.16 3.80
CA LYS A 57 -1.54 -11.36 3.37
C LYS A 57 -2.12 -12.66 3.94
N ALA A 58 -1.40 -13.78 3.85
CA ALA A 58 -1.84 -15.06 4.42
C ALA A 58 -2.01 -15.00 5.96
N VAL A 59 -1.12 -14.30 6.67
CA VAL A 59 -1.25 -14.09 8.12
C VAL A 59 -2.50 -13.26 8.44
N ILE A 60 -2.74 -12.17 7.71
CA ILE A 60 -3.94 -11.34 7.89
C ILE A 60 -5.21 -12.17 7.62
N GLU A 61 -5.26 -12.91 6.51
CA GLU A 61 -6.38 -13.79 6.18
C GLU A 61 -6.64 -14.83 7.27
N CYS A 62 -5.58 -15.42 7.84
CA CYS A 62 -5.68 -16.35 8.97
C CYS A 62 -6.24 -15.68 10.23
N ILE A 63 -5.71 -14.52 10.62
CA ILE A 63 -6.18 -13.76 11.81
C ILE A 63 -7.65 -13.39 11.67
N LEU A 64 -8.06 -12.90 10.49
CA LEU A 64 -9.47 -12.56 10.22
C LEU A 64 -10.36 -13.80 10.30
N GLY A 65 -9.92 -14.95 9.75
CA GLY A 65 -10.62 -16.23 9.88
C GLY A 65 -10.77 -16.68 11.34
N LEU A 66 -9.75 -16.47 12.18
CA LEU A 66 -9.79 -16.82 13.59
C LEU A 66 -10.85 -16.04 14.37
N SER A 67 -11.16 -14.79 14.01
CA SER A 67 -12.24 -14.02 14.67
C SER A 67 -13.58 -14.74 14.60
N SER A 68 -13.93 -15.23 13.41
CA SER A 68 -15.18 -15.97 13.18
C SER A 68 -15.24 -17.29 13.96
N PHE A 69 -14.09 -17.97 14.08
CA PHE A 69 -13.98 -19.20 14.86
C PHE A 69 -14.12 -18.94 16.36
N VAL A 70 -13.48 -17.89 16.88
CA VAL A 70 -13.58 -17.50 18.29
C VAL A 70 -15.02 -17.15 18.62
N GLU A 71 -15.69 -16.33 17.80
CA GLU A 71 -17.11 -16.00 18.00
C GLU A 71 -18.01 -17.24 18.02
N GLY A 72 -17.79 -18.19 17.10
CA GLY A 72 -18.54 -19.45 17.06
C GLY A 72 -18.32 -20.34 18.28
N VAL A 73 -17.08 -20.45 18.77
CA VAL A 73 -16.75 -21.21 19.99
C VAL A 73 -17.36 -20.57 21.23
N VAL A 74 -17.26 -19.24 21.33
CA VAL A 74 -17.83 -18.46 22.44
C VAL A 74 -19.35 -18.62 22.52
N GLY A 75 -20.03 -18.49 21.37
CA GLY A 75 -21.47 -18.70 21.27
C GLY A 75 -21.90 -20.12 21.62
N SER A 76 -21.15 -21.13 21.15
CA SER A 76 -21.46 -22.55 21.40
C SER A 76 -21.32 -22.95 22.88
N LEU A 77 -20.47 -22.26 23.63
CA LEU A 77 -20.20 -22.54 25.03
C LEU A 77 -20.96 -21.63 26.00
N ASN A 78 -21.82 -20.72 25.50
CA ASN A 78 -22.48 -19.67 26.31
C ASN A 78 -21.48 -18.90 27.21
N LEU A 79 -20.22 -18.79 26.76
CA LEU A 79 -19.19 -18.09 27.49
C LEU A 79 -19.44 -16.59 27.34
N LYS A 80 -19.83 -15.93 28.43
CA LYS A 80 -19.90 -14.47 28.47
C LYS A 80 -18.48 -13.93 28.55
N ILE A 81 -17.80 -13.79 27.41
CA ILE A 81 -16.46 -13.21 27.38
C ILE A 81 -16.59 -11.68 27.51
N PRO A 82 -16.08 -11.07 28.59
CA PRO A 82 -16.10 -9.63 28.76
C PRO A 82 -14.90 -9.02 28.03
N LEU A 83 -14.87 -9.14 26.71
CA LEU A 83 -13.86 -8.49 25.87
C LEU A 83 -14.57 -7.75 24.73
N PHE A 84 -15.40 -6.77 25.10
CA PHE A 84 -15.57 -5.48 24.40
C PHE A 84 -16.55 -4.58 25.20
N GLU A 85 -16.27 -4.36 26.48
CA GLU A 85 -16.71 -3.13 27.15
C GLU A 85 -15.49 -2.23 27.36
N ARG A 86 -14.94 -1.73 26.26
CA ARG A 86 -14.21 -0.45 26.30
C ARG A 86 -15.01 0.53 25.47
N LYS A 87 -15.55 1.53 26.18
CA LYS A 87 -16.05 2.80 25.66
C LYS A 87 -15.13 3.38 24.60
#